data_AF-A0A9N9JR03-F1
#
_entry.id   AF-A0A9N9JR03-F1
#
_cell.length_a   1.000
_cell.length_b   1.000
_cell.length_c   1.000
_cell.angle_alpha   90.00
_cell.angle_beta   90.00
_cell.angle_gamma   90.00
#
_symmetry.space_group_name_H-M   'P 1'
#
loop_
_entity.id
_entity.type
_entity.pdbx_description
1 polymer ?
#
loop_
_entity_poly.entity_id
_entity_poly.type
_entity_poly.pdbx_seq_one_letter_code
_entity_poly.pdbx_strand_id
1 'polypeptide(L)' 'NAPRNSIFVLHACAHNPTGVDPTPAQWDELSKVIKGRGHFPLFDMAYQGFASGDTNHDAYAIRKF' A
#
# COMPACT_ATOMS: atom_id res chain seq x y z
N ASN A 1 19.17 -3.37 3.68
CA ASN A 1 18.15 -4.16 2.96
C ASN A 1 17.43 -5.05 3.95
N ALA A 2 16.10 -5.16 3.85
CA ALA A 2 15.34 -6.13 4.64
C ALA A 2 15.69 -7.57 4.22
N PRO A 3 15.71 -8.54 5.15
CA PRO A 3 15.86 -9.96 4.81
C PRO A 3 14.80 -10.45 3.81
N ARG A 4 15.12 -11.48 3.03
CA ARG A 4 14.11 -12.14 2.18
C ARG A 4 12.93 -12.60 3.03
N ASN A 5 11.73 -12.60 2.44
CA ASN A 5 10.50 -13.01 3.11
C ASN A 5 10.09 -12.11 4.30
N SER A 6 10.70 -10.93 4.48
CA SER A 6 10.17 -9.93 5.41
C SER A 6 8.75 -9.50 5.04
N ILE A 7 7.99 -9.11 6.07
CA ILE A 7 6.66 -8.53 5.94
C ILE A 7 6.78 -7.01 6.01
N PHE A 8 6.09 -6.32 5.11
CA PHE A 8 5.95 -4.86 5.13
C PHE A 8 4.50 -4.52 5.42
N VAL A 9 4.26 -3.85 6.56
CA VAL A 9 2.95 -3.31 6.89
C VAL A 9 2.77 -1.98 6.16
N LEU A 10 1.71 -1.88 5.37
CA LEU A 10 1.44 -0.73 4.50
C LEU A 10 0.01 -0.23 4.79
N HIS A 11 -0.14 1.06 5.06
CA HIS A 11 -1.47 1.66 5.08
C HIS A 11 -1.95 1.79 3.64
N ALA A 12 -3.08 1.18 3.30
CA ALA A 12 -3.56 1.12 1.92
C ALA A 12 -4.10 2.47 1.41
N CYS A 13 -4.63 3.30 2.31
CA CYS A 13 -5.02 4.69 2.06
C CYS A 13 -5.08 5.49 3.37
N ALA A 14 -5.18 6.81 3.27
CA ALA A 14 -5.29 7.76 4.37
C ALA A 14 -4.28 7.48 5.50
N HIS A 15 -3.00 7.44 5.14
CA HIS A 15 -1.92 7.05 6.05
C HIS A 15 -1.99 7.80 7.39
N ASN A 16 -2.13 7.07 8.50
CA ASN A 16 -1.97 7.62 9.84
C ASN A 16 -0.49 7.58 10.28
N PRO A 17 0.12 8.66 10.80
CA PRO A 17 -0.52 9.93 11.19
C PRO A 17 -0.43 11.06 10.15
N THR A 18 0.31 10.86 9.05
CA THR A 18 0.72 11.97 8.17
C THR A 18 -0.36 12.46 7.20
N GLY A 19 -1.34 11.63 6.88
CA GLY A 19 -2.35 11.86 5.84
C GLY A 19 -1.78 11.82 4.41
N VAL A 20 -0.53 11.38 4.22
CA VAL A 20 0.14 11.39 2.91
C VAL A 20 0.24 9.98 2.36
N ASP A 21 -0.41 9.75 1.22
CA ASP A 21 -0.41 8.47 0.52
C ASP A 21 0.52 8.49 -0.72
N PRO A 22 1.11 7.35 -1.09
CA PRO A 22 1.75 7.21 -2.40
C PRO A 22 0.74 7.40 -3.53
N THR A 23 1.18 8.04 -4.62
CA THR A 23 0.43 8.09 -5.88
C THR A 23 0.30 6.69 -6.50
N PRO A 24 -0.66 6.47 -7.42
CA PRO A 24 -0.79 5.18 -8.13
C PRO A 24 0.51 4.70 -8.81
N ALA A 25 1.29 5.63 -9.38
CA ALA A 25 2.57 5.31 -10.01
C ALA A 25 3.63 4.86 -8.99
N GLN A 26 3.64 5.45 -7.79
CA GLN A 26 4.53 5.04 -6.71
C GLN A 26 4.10 3.69 -6.11
N TRP A 27 2.79 3.43 -5.98
CA TRP A 27 2.28 2.10 -5.60
C TRP A 27 2.69 1.02 -6.59
N ASP A 28 2.67 1.32 -7.88
CA ASP A 28 3.13 0.42 -8.94
C ASP A 28 4.62 0.07 -8.80
N GLU A 29 5.46 1.05 -8.44
CA GLU A 29 6.88 0.84 -8.17
C GLU A 29 7.09 0.01 -6.91
N LEU A 30 6.40 0.34 -5.81
CA LEU A 30 6.46 -0.40 -4.56
C LEU A 30 6.08 -1.88 -4.76
N SER A 31 5.02 -2.14 -5.52
CA SER A 31 4.58 -3.51 -5.86
C SER A 31 5.68 -4.30 -6.58
N LYS A 32 6.34 -3.67 -7.58
CA LYS A 32 7.46 -4.31 -8.28
C LYS A 32 8.62 -4.62 -7.35
N VAL A 33 8.99 -3.69 -6.47
CA VAL A 33 10.13 -3.86 -5.55
C VAL A 33 9.84 -4.93 -4.50
N ILE A 34 8.66 -4.91 -3.87
CA ILE A 34 8.28 -5.86 -2.82
C ILE A 34 8.19 -7.28 -3.39
N LYS A 35 7.50 -7.46 -4.53
CA LYS A 35 7.39 -8.77 -5.20
C LYS A 35 8.74 -9.25 -5.73
N GLY A 36 9.49 -8.36 -6.39
CA GLY A 36 10.80 -8.69 -6.97
C GLY A 36 11.84 -9.12 -5.94
N ARG A 37 11.70 -8.67 -4.68
CA ARG A 37 12.57 -9.08 -3.57
C ARG A 37 12.02 -10.26 -2.75
N GLY A 38 10.83 -10.77 -3.09
CA GLY A 38 10.17 -11.86 -2.37
C GLY A 38 9.75 -11.46 -0.95
N HIS A 39 9.31 -10.22 -0.76
CA HIS A 39 8.72 -9.74 0.49
C HIS A 39 7.18 -9.87 0.44
N PHE A 40 6.55 -9.87 1.61
CA PHE A 40 5.10 -9.98 1.73
C PHE A 40 4.50 -8.63 2.15
N PRO A 41 3.57 -8.05 1.36
CA PRO A 41 2.80 -6.89 1.80
C PRO A 41 1.70 -7.34 2.78
N LEU A 42 1.53 -6.62 3.88
CA LEU A 42 0.37 -6.71 4.76
C LEU A 42 -0.31 -5.34 4.79
N PHE A 43 -1.55 -5.26 4.33
CA PHE A 43 -2.27 -3.99 4.26
C PHE A 43 -3.09 -3.75 5.52
N ASP A 44 -2.86 -2.61 6.15
CA ASP A 44 -3.80 -2.00 7.09
C ASP A 44 -4.76 -1.12 6.29
N MET A 45 -6.04 -1.43 6.37
CA MET A 45 -7.11 -0.75 5.61
C MET A 45 -8.25 -0.30 6.52
N ALA A 46 -7.89 0.43 7.58
CA ALA A 46 -8.87 0.99 8.52
C ALA A 46 -9.73 2.13 7.93
N TYR A 47 -9.30 2.78 6.86
CA TYR A 47 -9.86 4.07 6.39
C TYR A 47 -10.42 4.04 4.96
N GLN A 48 -10.87 2.88 4.45
CA GLN A 48 -11.46 2.80 3.11
C GLN A 48 -12.64 3.76 2.92
N GLY A 49 -12.56 4.62 1.92
CA GLY A 49 -13.55 5.65 1.60
C GLY A 49 -13.23 7.02 2.21
N PHE A 50 -12.24 7.14 3.11
CA PHE A 50 -11.89 8.41 3.75
C PHE A 50 -10.79 9.19 3.03
N ALA A 51 -10.04 8.57 2.11
CA ALA A 51 -9.00 9.28 1.37
C ALA A 51 -9.59 10.04 0.18
N SER A 52 -10.36 9.36 -0.68
CA SER A 52 -10.96 9.96 -1.87
C SER A 52 -12.48 10.16 -1.82
N GLY A 53 -13.17 9.54 -0.86
CA GLY A 53 -14.63 9.43 -0.86
C GLY A 53 -15.18 8.23 -1.66
N ASP A 54 -14.31 7.48 -2.37
CA ASP A 54 -14.66 6.32 -3.18
C ASP A 54 -13.92 5.07 -2.70
N THR A 55 -14.67 4.04 -2.31
CA THR A 55 -14.11 2.80 -1.76
C THR A 55 -13.34 1.98 -2.78
N ASN A 56 -13.67 2.07 -4.08
CA ASN A 56 -12.94 1.41 -5.15
C ASN A 56 -11.60 2.09 -5.42
N HIS A 57 -11.58 3.42 -5.38
CA HIS A 57 -10.36 4.18 -5.57
C HIS A 57 -9.40 3.95 -4.41
N ASP A 58 -9.88 4.02 -3.16
CA ASP A 58 -9.04 3.81 -1.97
C ASP A 58 -8.45 2.38 -1.92
N ALA A 59 -9.12 1.40 -2.54
CA ALA A 59 -8.62 0.03 -2.65
C ALA A 59 -7.51 -0.18 -3.71
N TYR A 60 -7.03 0.87 -4.38
CA TYR A 60 -6.04 0.75 -5.47
C TYR A 60 -4.80 -0.04 -5.05
N ALA A 61 -4.20 0.31 -3.91
CA ALA A 61 -2.98 -0.32 -3.42
C ALA A 61 -3.15 -1.84 -3.28
N ILE A 62 -4.22 -2.28 -2.61
CA ILE A 62 -4.49 -3.71 -2.41
C ILE A 62 -4.71 -4.43 -3.74
N ARG A 63 -5.47 -3.85 -4.67
CA ARG A 63 -5.77 -4.46 -5.98
C ARG A 63 -4.55 -4.54 -6.90
N LYS A 64 -3.52 -3.72 -6.65
CA LYS A 64 -2.29 -3.72 -7.45
C LYS A 64 -1.31 -4.83 -7.06
N PHE A 65 -1.28 -5.20 -5.78
CA PHE A 65 -0.39 -6.25 -5.26
C PHE A 65 -0.97 -7.65 -5.49
#